data_AF-A0A1M6QDL5-F1
#
_entry.id   AF-A0A1M6QDL5-F1
#
_cell.length_a   1.000
_cell.length_b   1.000
_cell.length_c   1.000
_cell.angle_alpha   90.00
_cell.angle_beta   90.00
_cell.angle_gamma   90.00
#
_symmetry.space_group_name_H-M   'P 1'
#
loop_
_entity.id
_entity.type
_entity.pdbx_description
1 polymer ?
#
loop_
_entity_poly.entity_id
_entity_poly.type
_entity_poly.pdbx_seq_one_letter_code
_entity_poly.pdbx_strand_id
1 'polypeptide(L)' 'MRHSVFLTIKLVILMSMFLLPFTIITENMFIRFIAGSLLGISLIIFLSFTLKVQSAFEKDKEH' A
#
# COMPACT_ATOMS: atom_id res chain seq x y z
N MET A 1 -10.26 -17.83 -5.80
CA MET A 1 -10.38 -17.11 -4.51
C MET A 1 -9.20 -16.18 -4.21
N ARG A 2 -7.93 -16.62 -4.25
CA ARG A 2 -6.76 -15.77 -3.91
C ARG A 2 -6.59 -14.49 -4.76
N HIS A 3 -6.88 -14.51 -6.05
CA HIS A 3 -6.82 -13.32 -6.92
C HIS A 3 -7.74 -12.18 -6.44
N SER A 4 -8.93 -12.50 -5.94
CA SER A 4 -9.85 -11.49 -5.38
C SER A 4 -9.28 -10.83 -4.14
N VAL A 5 -8.53 -11.58 -3.30
CA VAL A 5 -7.89 -11.06 -2.09
C VAL A 5 -6.76 -10.09 -2.45
N PHE A 6 -5.92 -10.42 -3.43
CA PHE A 6 -4.87 -9.52 -3.92
C PHE A 6 -5.45 -8.22 -4.51
N LEU A 7 -6.55 -8.32 -5.25
CA LEU A 7 -7.26 -7.17 -5.80
C LEU A 7 -7.80 -6.28 -4.67
N THR A 8 -8.43 -6.85 -3.64
CA THR A 8 -8.90 -6.11 -2.46
C THR A 8 -7.75 -5.43 -1.72
N ILE A 9 -6.64 -6.12 -1.45
CA ILE A 9 -5.47 -5.54 -0.77
C ILE A 9 -4.91 -4.37 -1.58
N LYS A 10 -4.79 -4.52 -2.90
CA LYS A 10 -4.33 -3.44 -3.79
C LYS A 10 -5.25 -2.21 -3.73
N LEU A 11 -6.57 -2.41 -3.73
CA LEU A 11 -7.56 -1.35 -3.60
C LEU A 11 -7.46 -0.63 -2.24
N VAL A 12 -7.32 -1.39 -1.15
CA VAL A 12 -7.18 -0.84 0.20
C VAL A 12 -5.92 0.01 0.32
N ILE A 13 -4.79 -0.44 -0.23
CA ILE A 13 -3.54 0.33 -0.25
C ILE A 13 -3.71 1.61 -1.05
N LEU A 14 -4.36 1.55 -2.22
CA LEU A 14 -4.58 2.72 -3.08
C LEU A 14 -5.48 3.76 -2.39
N MET A 15 -6.56 3.31 -1.76
CA MET A 15 -7.47 4.18 -1.01
C MET A 15 -6.80 4.78 0.22
N SER A 16 -5.97 4.01 0.92
CA SER A 16 -5.17 4.50 2.06
C SER A 16 -4.19 5.59 1.62
N MET A 17 -3.57 5.42 0.46
CA MET A 17 -2.64 6.40 -0.10
C MET A 17 -3.33 7.71 -0.48
N PHE A 18 -4.58 7.64 -0.96
CA PHE A 18 -5.42 8.80 -1.26
C PHE A 18 -5.92 9.52 0.01
N LEU A 19 -6.22 8.78 1.08
CA LEU A 19 -6.73 9.31 2.34
C LEU A 19 -5.64 9.94 3.22
N LEU A 20 -4.38 9.51 3.09
CA LEU A 20 -3.23 10.04 3.84
C LEU A 20 -3.17 11.57 3.98
N PRO A 21 -3.27 12.36 2.89
CA PRO A 21 -3.22 13.83 3.00
C PRO A 21 -4.40 14.43 3.78
N PHE A 22 -5.54 13.74 3.88
CA PHE A 22 -6.71 14.19 4.63
C PHE A 22 -6.65 13.81 6.11
N THR A 23 -5.96 12.72 6.45
CA THR A 23 -5.85 12.22 7.83
C THR A 23 -4.82 12.97 8.67
N ILE A 24 -3.78 13.53 8.04
CA ILE A 24 -2.69 14.21 8.79
C ILE A 24 -3.12 15.64 9.14
N ILE A 25 -3.96 15.74 10.18
CA ILE A 25 -4.38 17.00 10.81
C ILE A 25 -3.35 17.33 11.89
N THR A 26 -2.19 17.82 11.46
CA THR A 26 -1.18 18.37 12.37
C THR A 26 -0.88 19.80 11.95
N GLU A 27 -0.91 20.73 12.91
CA GLU A 27 -0.66 22.16 12.67
C GLU A 27 0.75 22.42 12.12
N ASN A 28 1.72 21.60 12.51
CA ASN A 28 3.10 21.73 12.06
C ASN A 28 3.32 21.11 10.67
N MET A 29 3.59 21.95 9.68
CA MET A 29 3.79 21.57 8.28
C MET A 29 4.96 20.59 8.07
N PHE A 30 6.03 20.72 8.87
CA PHE A 30 7.21 19.85 8.78
C PHE A 30 6.92 18.42 9.25
N ILE A 31 6.19 18.28 10.36
CA ILE A 31 5.76 16.96 10.86
C ILE A 31 4.78 16.31 9.88
N ARG A 32 3.87 17.09 9.29
CA ARG A 32 2.96 16.60 8.24
C ARG A 32 3.71 16.02 7.06
N PHE A 33 4.77 16.70 6.62
CA PHE A 33 5.58 16.26 5.50
C PHE A 33 6.34 14.96 5.81
N ILE A 34 6.98 14.86 6.98
CA ILE A 34 7.71 13.65 7.38
C ILE A 34 6.77 12.47 7.56
N ALA A 35 5.65 12.66 8.30
CA ALA A 35 4.68 11.60 8.56
C ALA A 35 4.02 11.11 7.26
N GLY A 36 3.60 12.04 6.39
CA GLY A 36 3.00 11.71 5.09
C GLY A 36 3.98 10.99 4.17
N SER A 37 5.24 11.42 4.14
CA SER A 37 6.29 10.77 3.35
C SER A 37 6.58 9.36 3.87
N LEU A 38 6.73 9.19 5.20
CA LEU A 38 7.01 7.90 5.81
C LEU A 38 5.87 6.91 5.52
N LEU A 39 4.63 7.31 5.75
CA LEU A 39 3.45 6.48 5.48
C LEU A 39 3.29 6.16 3.99
N GLY A 40 3.52 7.14 3.11
CA GLY A 40 3.49 6.94 1.67
C GLY A 40 4.53 5.91 1.18
N ILE A 41 5.77 6.02 1.65
CA ILE A 41 6.85 5.07 1.34
C ILE A 41 6.50 3.67 1.87
N SER A 42 5.98 3.56 3.10
CA SER A 42 5.56 2.28 3.65
C SER A 42 4.48 1.60 2.79
N LEU A 43 3.48 2.34 2.32
CA LEU A 43 2.43 1.80 1.45
C LEU A 43 2.98 1.33 0.09
N ILE A 44 3.94 2.06 -0.50
CA ILE A 44 4.60 1.67 -1.76
C ILE A 44 5.39 0.36 -1.60
N ILE A 45 6.14 0.24 -0.50
CA ILE A 45 6.89 -0.98 -0.19
C ILE A 45 5.93 -2.15 0.00
N PHE A 46 4.83 -1.94 0.73
CA PHE A 46 3.82 -2.97 0.99
C PHE A 46 3.09 -3.40 -0.29
N LEU A 47 2.81 -2.47 -1.20
CA LEU A 47 2.25 -2.77 -2.52
C LEU A 47 3.20 -3.62 -3.34
N SER A 48 4.48 -3.24 -3.38
CA SER A 48 5.52 -3.97 -4.12
C SER A 48 5.71 -5.39 -3.56
N PHE A 49 5.66 -5.54 -2.24
CA PHE A 49 5.68 -6.84 -1.57
C PHE A 49 4.47 -7.69 -1.96
N THR A 50 3.27 -7.12 -1.91
CA THR A 50 2.03 -7.80 -2.28
C THR A 50 2.08 -8.31 -3.73
N LEU A 51 2.58 -7.49 -4.66
CA LEU A 51 2.77 -7.89 -6.07
C LEU A 51 3.80 -9.01 -6.23
N LYS A 52 4.92 -8.94 -5.50
CA LYS A 52 5.95 -9.99 -5.53
C LYS A 52 5.44 -11.32 -4.99
N VAL A 53 4.67 -11.28 -3.91
CA VAL A 53 4.02 -12.46 -3.32
C VAL A 53 2.96 -13.02 -4.27
N GLN A 54 2.12 -12.17 -4.87
CA GLN A 54 1.14 -12.60 -5.88
C GLN A 54 1.83 -13.34 -7.03
N SER A 55 2.89 -12.76 -7.59
CA SER A 55 3.64 -13.36 -8.71
C SER A 55 4.28 -14.70 -8.33
N ALA A 56 4.83 -14.83 -7.11
CA ALA A 56 5.38 -16.09 -6.63
C ALA A 56 4.29 -17.19 -6.52
N PHE A 57 3.12 -16.86 -6.00
CA PHE A 57 1.99 -17.79 -5.91
C PHE A 57 1.37 -18.16 -7.26
N GLU A 58 1.45 -17.27 -8.25
CA GLU A 58 0.95 -17.52 -9.60
C GLU A 58 1.90 -18.45 -10.37
N LYS A 59 3.22 -18.30 -10.18
CA LYS A 59 4.24 -19.22 -10.72
C LYS A 59 4.19 -20.62 -10.14
N ASP A 60 3.85 -20.76 -8.86
CA ASP A 60 3.76 -22.05 -8.17
C ASP A 60 2.62 -22.96 -8.70
N LYS A 61 1.68 -22.40 -9.48
CA LYS A 61 0.57 -23.15 -10.08
C LYS A 61 0.87 -23.77 -11.44
N GLU A 62 1.98 -23.41 -12.08
CA GLU A 62 2.39 -23.96 -13.38
C GLU A 62 3.32 -25.18 -13.25
N HIS A 63 3.54 -25.69 -12.02
CA HIS A 63 4.26 -26.94 -11.73
C HIS A 63 3.35 -28.01 -11.13
#